data_AF-A0A7C1TLJ7-F1
#
_entry.id   AF-A0A7C1TLJ7-F1
#
_cell.length_a   1.000
_cell.length_b   1.000
_cell.length_c   1.000
_cell.angle_alpha   90.00
_cell.angle_beta   90.00
_cell.angle_gamma   90.00
#
_symmetry.space_group_name_H-M   'P 1'
#
loop_
_entity.id
_entity.type
_entity.pdbx_description
1 polymer ?
#
loop_
_entity_poly.entity_id
_entity_poly.type
_entity_poly.pdbx_seq_one_letter_code
_entity_poly.pdbx_strand_id
1 'polypeptide(L)'
;MSKLKRFFTRDKLIAFGVHLGLSLLVFLTLLFIILNYWYPYPLFTTDGGWTVLRIIVLVDVVLGPVLTLVVYRKGKPRLRLDMSLIILMQIAALIGGGWVTYRERPLFVAAIEGELVPAAASLYTLRNDDLGILDRFGETNTRIIAIDLPQDPLPRSEILVQAMRDGLP
;
A
#
# COMPACT_ATOMS: atom_id res chain seq x y z
N MET A 1 3.57 -36.25 19.79
CA MET A 1 3.39 -36.27 18.30
C MET A 1 1.98 -36.64 17.83
N SER A 2 1.20 -37.49 18.53
CA SER A 2 -0.13 -37.93 18.07
C SER A 2 -1.19 -36.82 17.94
N LYS A 3 -1.23 -35.86 18.88
CA LYS A 3 -2.16 -34.71 18.84
C LYS A 3 -1.89 -33.77 17.66
N LEU A 4 -0.62 -33.59 17.28
CA LEU A 4 -0.20 -32.69 16.20
C LEU A 4 -0.59 -33.24 14.82
N LYS A 5 -0.35 -34.55 14.58
CA LYS A 5 -0.84 -35.24 13.37
C LYS A 5 -2.37 -35.21 13.26
N ARG A 6 -3.09 -35.27 14.39
CA ARG A 6 -4.55 -35.18 14.41
C ARG A 6 -5.05 -33.77 14.07
N PHE A 7 -4.27 -32.73 14.38
CA PHE A 7 -4.60 -31.35 14.05
C PHE A 7 -4.34 -31.03 12.57
N PHE A 8 -3.18 -31.42 12.04
CA PHE A 8 -2.78 -31.17 10.64
C PHE A 8 -3.26 -32.29 9.70
N THR A 9 -4.57 -32.33 9.46
CA THR A 9 -5.14 -33.26 8.47
C THR A 9 -4.75 -32.84 7.05
N ARG A 10 -4.70 -33.81 6.13
CA ARG A 10 -4.38 -33.57 4.71
C ARG A 10 -5.27 -32.48 4.10
N ASP A 11 -6.59 -32.55 4.35
CA ASP A 11 -7.54 -31.58 3.80
C ASP A 11 -7.29 -30.16 4.33
N LYS A 12 -6.92 -30.00 5.61
CA LYS A 12 -6.54 -28.69 6.19
C LYS A 12 -5.28 -28.12 5.54
N LEU A 13 -4.26 -28.96 5.35
CA LEU A 13 -3.00 -28.53 4.73
C LEU A 13 -3.20 -28.15 3.26
N ILE A 14 -4.05 -28.87 2.53
CA ILE A 14 -4.42 -28.51 1.15
C ILE A 14 -5.17 -27.17 1.14
N ALA A 15 -6.18 -26.99 2.00
CA ALA A 15 -6.92 -25.73 2.08
C ALA A 15 -6.00 -24.54 2.44
N PHE A 16 -5.11 -24.72 3.41
CA PHE A 16 -4.08 -23.75 3.77
C PHE A 16 -3.18 -23.41 2.58
N GLY A 17 -2.62 -24.42 1.89
CA GLY A 17 -1.70 -24.21 0.77
C GLY A 17 -2.35 -23.50 -0.42
N VAL A 18 -3.60 -23.87 -0.75
CA VAL A 18 -4.38 -23.19 -1.80
C VAL A 18 -4.65 -21.74 -1.41
N HIS A 19 -5.07 -21.48 -0.17
CA HIS A 19 -5.32 -20.11 0.29
C HIS A 19 -4.04 -19.29 0.29
N LEU A 20 -2.95 -19.81 0.84
CA LEU A 20 -1.64 -19.13 0.84
C LEU A 20 -1.18 -18.80 -0.59
N GLY A 21 -1.31 -19.74 -1.53
CA GLY A 21 -0.96 -19.52 -2.93
C GLY A 21 -1.79 -18.41 -3.58
N LEU A 22 -3.11 -18.40 -3.36
CA LEU A 22 -4.00 -17.35 -3.86
C LEU A 22 -3.71 -15.99 -3.21
N SER A 23 -3.52 -15.94 -1.89
CA SER A 23 -3.11 -14.74 -1.16
C SER A 23 -1.82 -14.16 -1.71
N LEU A 24 -0.81 -15.01 -1.96
CA LEU A 24 0.47 -14.58 -2.49
C LEU A 24 0.33 -14.05 -3.92
N LEU A 25 -0.46 -14.71 -4.77
CA LEU A 25 -0.73 -14.24 -6.13
C LEU A 25 -1.38 -12.86 -6.14
N VAL A 26 -2.39 -12.65 -5.29
CA VAL A 26 -3.08 -11.35 -5.17
C VAL A 26 -2.12 -10.28 -4.63
N PHE A 27 -1.37 -10.60 -3.58
CA PHE A 27 -0.37 -9.69 -3.01
C PHE A 27 0.70 -9.30 -4.03
N LEU A 28 1.27 -10.26 -4.77
CA LEU A 28 2.29 -9.99 -5.79
C LEU A 28 1.73 -9.16 -6.95
N THR A 29 0.48 -9.38 -7.33
CA THR A 29 -0.20 -8.53 -8.34
C THR A 29 -0.32 -7.10 -7.85
N LEU A 30 -0.77 -6.89 -6.60
CA LEU A 30 -0.85 -5.56 -6.01
C LEU A 30 0.54 -4.92 -5.87
N LEU A 31 1.54 -5.68 -5.41
CA LEU A 31 2.92 -5.20 -5.29
C LEU A 31 3.48 -4.77 -6.65
N PHE A 32 3.22 -5.53 -7.70
CA PHE A 32 3.60 -5.16 -9.06
C PHE A 32 2.95 -3.84 -9.48
N ILE A 33 1.65 -3.66 -9.19
CA ILE A 33 0.94 -2.41 -9.47
C ILE A 33 1.57 -1.24 -8.69
N ILE A 34 1.81 -1.44 -7.40
CA ILE A 34 2.42 -0.43 -6.54
C ILE A 34 3.77 -0.01 -7.10
N LEU A 35 4.67 -0.94 -7.40
CA LEU A 35 6.04 -0.61 -7.81
C LEU A 35 6.15 -0.03 -9.22
N ASN A 36 5.25 -0.37 -10.13
CA ASN A 36 5.32 0.08 -11.53
C ASN A 36 4.47 1.31 -11.83
N TYR A 37 3.39 1.54 -11.07
CA TYR A 37 2.42 2.59 -11.38
C TYR A 37 2.18 3.58 -10.24
N TRP A 38 2.28 3.17 -8.97
CA TRP A 38 1.99 4.08 -7.85
C TRP A 38 3.25 4.65 -7.20
N TYR A 39 4.32 3.86 -7.13
CA TYR A 39 5.56 4.15 -6.40
C TYR A 39 6.78 3.67 -7.21
N PRO A 40 7.10 4.34 -8.33
CA PRO A 40 8.31 4.00 -9.09
C PRO A 40 9.57 4.21 -8.24
N TYR A 41 10.55 3.33 -8.44
CA TYR A 41 11.88 3.47 -7.83
C TYR A 41 12.50 4.83 -8.21
N PRO A 42 13.16 5.57 -7.29
CA PRO A 42 13.58 5.20 -5.93
C PRO A 42 12.61 5.58 -4.79
N LEU A 43 11.42 6.12 -5.08
CA LEU A 43 10.59 6.83 -4.09
C LEU A 43 9.94 5.93 -3.03
N PHE A 44 9.89 4.62 -3.27
CA PHE A 44 9.31 3.66 -2.34
C PHE A 44 10.08 3.54 -1.01
N THR A 45 11.39 3.83 -1.01
CA THR A 45 12.24 3.63 0.17
C THR A 45 12.21 4.79 1.16
N THR A 46 11.71 5.96 0.76
CA THR A 46 11.80 7.21 1.53
C THR A 46 10.53 7.58 2.31
N ASP A 47 9.34 7.10 1.89
CA ASP A 47 8.05 7.68 2.32
C ASP A 47 7.15 6.78 3.19
N GLY A 48 7.71 5.74 3.83
CA GLY A 48 6.91 4.90 4.73
C GLY A 48 5.91 3.97 4.01
N GLY A 49 6.00 3.83 2.68
CA GLY A 49 5.26 2.84 1.89
C GLY A 49 5.40 1.41 2.42
N TRP A 50 6.54 1.10 3.07
CA TRP A 50 6.77 -0.16 3.78
C TRP A 50 5.78 -0.43 4.91
N THR A 51 5.29 0.59 5.62
CA THR A 51 4.41 0.41 6.78
C THR A 51 3.07 -0.17 6.36
N VAL A 52 2.42 0.41 5.35
CA VAL A 52 1.13 -0.06 4.84
C VAL A 52 1.30 -1.43 4.17
N LEU A 53 2.38 -1.61 3.41
CA LEU A 53 2.66 -2.87 2.73
C LEU A 53 2.86 -4.03 3.72
N ARG A 54 3.51 -3.79 4.87
CA ARG A 54 3.65 -4.77 5.96
C ARG A 54 2.31 -5.20 6.53
N ILE A 55 1.36 -4.28 6.68
CA ILE A 55 0.02 -4.61 7.17
C ILE A 55 -0.70 -5.51 6.16
N ILE A 56 -0.65 -5.18 4.87
CA ILE A 56 -1.23 -6.02 3.81
C ILE A 56 -0.63 -7.43 3.85
N VAL A 57 0.70 -7.56 3.91
CA VAL A 57 1.38 -8.87 4.01
C VAL A 57 0.92 -9.64 5.25
N LEU A 58 0.92 -8.98 6.41
CA LEU A 58 0.55 -9.62 7.67
C LEU A 58 -0.90 -10.13 7.64
N VAL A 59 -1.83 -9.34 7.10
CA VAL A 59 -3.25 -9.74 7.05
C VAL A 59 -3.49 -10.79 5.98
N ASP A 60 -3.00 -10.56 4.76
CA ASP A 60 -3.43 -11.34 3.61
C ASP A 60 -2.59 -12.59 3.38
N VAL A 61 -1.28 -12.51 3.60
CA VAL A 61 -0.35 -13.63 3.35
C VAL A 61 -0.14 -14.48 4.62
N VAL A 62 -0.30 -13.90 5.81
CA VAL A 62 -0.07 -14.61 7.08
C VAL A 62 -1.39 -14.93 7.79
N LEU A 63 -2.12 -13.93 8.26
CA LEU A 63 -3.28 -14.14 9.14
C LEU A 63 -4.41 -14.92 8.45
N GLY A 64 -4.79 -14.57 7.23
CA GLY A 64 -5.87 -15.28 6.52
C GLY A 64 -5.59 -16.77 6.31
N PRO A 65 -4.44 -17.17 5.71
CA PRO A 65 -4.09 -18.57 5.59
C PRO A 65 -3.99 -19.30 6.94
N VAL A 66 -3.41 -18.67 7.97
CA VAL A 66 -3.36 -19.26 9.32
C VAL A 66 -4.76 -19.47 9.90
N LEU A 67 -5.67 -18.50 9.74
CA LEU A 67 -7.07 -18.65 10.14
C LEU A 67 -7.75 -19.79 9.38
N THR A 68 -7.50 -19.92 8.08
CA THR A 68 -7.99 -21.05 7.28
C THR A 68 -7.47 -22.37 7.83
N LEU A 69 -6.18 -22.47 8.17
CA LEU A 69 -5.60 -23.68 8.76
C LEU A 69 -6.26 -24.07 10.10
N VAL A 70 -6.52 -23.08 10.95
CA VAL A 70 -7.17 -23.24 12.26
C VAL A 70 -8.63 -23.66 12.10
N VAL A 71 -9.38 -22.91 11.29
CA VAL A 71 -10.85 -22.98 11.21
C VAL A 71 -11.33 -24.09 10.27
N TYR A 72 -10.56 -24.42 9.22
CA TYR A 72 -10.97 -25.40 8.23
C TYR A 72 -11.18 -26.78 8.86
N ARG A 73 -12.35 -27.36 8.61
CA ARG A 73 -12.69 -28.73 8.98
C ARG A 73 -13.72 -29.26 8.00
N LYS A 74 -13.35 -30.30 7.24
CA LYS A 74 -14.25 -30.98 6.31
C LYS A 74 -15.53 -31.44 7.02
N GLY A 75 -16.68 -31.17 6.41
CA GLY A 75 -17.99 -31.49 6.98
C GLY A 75 -18.50 -30.54 8.06
N LYS A 76 -17.77 -29.47 8.42
CA LYS A 76 -18.27 -28.45 9.35
C LYS A 76 -19.45 -27.68 8.71
N PRO A 77 -20.65 -27.65 9.31
CA PRO A 77 -21.84 -27.04 8.68
C PRO A 77 -21.68 -25.57 8.29
N ARG A 78 -20.97 -24.79 9.12
CA ARG A 78 -20.72 -23.36 8.90
C ARG A 78 -19.38 -23.06 8.22
N LEU A 79 -18.70 -24.08 7.68
CA LEU A 79 -17.38 -23.90 7.06
C LEU A 79 -17.39 -22.83 5.97
N ARG A 80 -18.45 -22.80 5.14
CA ARG A 80 -18.59 -21.81 4.07
C ARG A 80 -18.64 -20.38 4.63
N LEU A 81 -19.47 -20.16 5.65
CA LEU A 81 -19.58 -18.86 6.32
C LEU A 81 -18.25 -18.44 6.94
N ASP A 82 -17.57 -19.36 7.63
CA ASP A 82 -16.27 -19.08 8.24
C ASP A 82 -15.24 -18.63 7.20
N MET A 83 -15.15 -19.37 6.08
CA MET A 83 -14.21 -19.06 5.00
C MET A 83 -14.59 -17.75 4.29
N SER A 84 -15.88 -17.51 4.06
CA SER A 84 -16.36 -16.26 3.47
C SER A 84 -16.02 -15.05 4.34
N LEU A 85 -16.13 -15.17 5.67
CA LEU A 85 -15.78 -14.07 6.58
C LEU A 85 -14.27 -13.79 6.56
N ILE A 86 -13.43 -14.82 6.55
CA ILE A 86 -11.97 -14.68 6.41
C ILE A 86 -11.64 -13.95 5.10
N ILE A 87 -12.21 -14.39 3.98
CA ILE A 87 -11.96 -13.79 2.66
C ILE A 87 -12.48 -12.35 2.59
N LEU A 88 -13.67 -12.07 3.12
CA LEU A 88 -14.23 -10.72 3.13
C LEU A 88 -13.36 -9.75 3.92
N MET A 89 -12.87 -10.18 5.09
CA MET A 89 -11.97 -9.38 5.93
C MET A 89 -10.63 -9.11 5.21
N GLN A 90 -10.08 -10.11 4.53
CA GLN A 90 -8.86 -9.93 3.71
C GLN A 90 -9.11 -8.95 2.55
N ILE A 91 -10.22 -9.09 1.81
CA ILE A 91 -10.56 -8.16 0.73
C ILE A 91 -10.69 -6.74 1.26
N ALA A 92 -11.35 -6.55 2.41
CA ALA A 92 -11.48 -5.24 3.04
C ALA A 92 -10.11 -4.65 3.45
N ALA A 93 -9.22 -5.48 4.00
CA ALA A 93 -7.86 -5.08 4.37
C ALA A 93 -7.01 -4.73 3.14
N LEU A 94 -7.10 -5.52 2.07
CA LEU A 94 -6.40 -5.29 0.81
C LEU A 94 -6.87 -3.99 0.14
N ILE A 95 -8.19 -3.75 0.07
CA ILE A 95 -8.76 -2.52 -0.48
C ILE A 95 -8.35 -1.32 0.37
N GLY A 96 -8.49 -1.42 1.70
CA GLY A 96 -8.11 -0.33 2.60
C GLY A 96 -6.62 -0.01 2.52
N GLY A 97 -5.76 -1.02 2.56
CA GLY A 97 -4.31 -0.86 2.42
C GLY A 97 -3.91 -0.32 1.05
N GLY A 98 -4.53 -0.82 -0.03
CA GLY A 98 -4.32 -0.33 -1.39
C GLY A 98 -4.75 1.13 -1.55
N TRP A 99 -5.92 1.51 -0.99
CA TRP A 99 -6.42 2.88 -1.00
C TRP A 99 -5.47 3.85 -0.28
N VAL A 100 -5.02 3.50 0.93
CA VAL A 100 -4.04 4.31 1.67
C VAL A 100 -2.74 4.42 0.87
N THR A 101 -2.23 3.31 0.34
CA THR A 101 -1.00 3.31 -0.48
C THR A 101 -1.14 4.22 -1.71
N TYR A 102 -2.29 4.19 -2.38
CA TYR A 102 -2.54 5.05 -3.53
C TYR A 102 -2.61 6.53 -3.17
N ARG A 103 -3.24 6.90 -2.04
CA ARG A 103 -3.34 8.30 -1.61
C ARG A 103 -2.03 8.87 -1.07
N GLU A 104 -1.21 8.04 -0.45
CA GLU A 104 0.10 8.46 0.05
C GLU A 104 1.17 8.41 -1.03
N ARG A 105 0.82 8.16 -2.30
CA ARG A 105 1.81 8.11 -3.38
C ARG A 105 2.48 9.47 -3.62
N PRO A 106 3.80 9.51 -3.83
CA PRO A 106 4.52 10.73 -4.11
C PRO A 106 4.19 11.20 -5.53
N LEU A 107 3.77 12.44 -5.67
CA LEU A 107 3.44 13.02 -6.98
C LEU A 107 4.62 13.81 -7.56
N PHE A 108 5.50 14.33 -6.72
CA PHE A 108 6.69 15.10 -7.09
C PHE A 108 7.75 15.02 -5.98
N VAL A 109 8.95 15.50 -6.28
CA VAL A 109 10.13 15.41 -5.41
C VAL A 109 10.77 16.80 -5.36
N ALA A 110 10.75 17.44 -4.21
CA ALA A 110 11.42 18.72 -4.00
C ALA A 110 12.91 18.48 -3.68
N ALA A 111 13.83 19.18 -4.36
CA ALA A 111 15.25 19.13 -4.03
C ALA A 111 15.57 20.24 -3.01
N ILE A 112 15.64 19.89 -1.72
CA ILE A 112 15.96 20.82 -0.62
C ILE A 112 17.43 20.63 -0.23
N GLU A 113 18.27 21.65 -0.47
CA GLU A 113 19.70 21.66 -0.07
C GLU A 113 20.51 20.45 -0.56
N GLY A 114 20.12 19.88 -1.71
CA GLY A 114 20.74 18.66 -2.26
C GLY A 114 20.08 17.34 -1.84
N GLU A 115 19.06 17.38 -0.98
CA GLU A 115 18.24 16.23 -0.62
C GLU A 115 16.92 16.18 -1.42
N LEU A 116 16.59 15.00 -1.94
CA LEU A 116 15.31 14.74 -2.59
C LEU A 116 14.24 14.44 -1.53
N VAL A 117 13.31 15.36 -1.33
CA VAL A 117 12.17 15.22 -0.42
C VAL A 117 10.90 14.92 -1.23
N PRO A 118 10.40 13.68 -1.20
CA PRO A 118 9.12 13.35 -1.83
C PRO A 118 7.96 13.96 -1.03
N ALA A 119 6.85 14.24 -1.72
CA ALA A 119 5.64 14.74 -1.06
C ALA A 119 4.37 14.06 -1.60
N ALA A 120 3.53 13.64 -0.65
CA ALA A 120 2.37 12.81 -0.88
C ALA A 120 1.21 13.55 -1.56
N ALA A 121 0.45 12.83 -2.40
CA ALA A 121 -0.75 13.36 -3.05
C ALA A 121 -1.80 13.91 -2.07
N SER A 122 -1.94 13.24 -0.92
CA SER A 122 -2.92 13.59 0.13
C SER A 122 -2.74 15.02 0.65
N LEU A 123 -1.51 15.52 0.73
CA LEU A 123 -1.21 16.89 1.19
C LEU A 123 -1.71 17.96 0.22
N TYR A 124 -1.79 17.65 -1.09
CA TYR A 124 -2.29 18.58 -2.10
C TYR A 124 -3.80 18.71 -2.06
N THR A 125 -4.51 17.56 -1.99
CA THR A 125 -5.97 17.54 -1.94
C THR A 125 -6.52 18.21 -0.68
N LEU A 126 -5.79 18.16 0.44
CA LEU A 126 -6.21 18.82 1.68
C LEU A 126 -6.03 20.33 1.67
N ARG A 127 -5.25 20.88 0.73
CA ARG A 127 -4.86 22.30 0.72
C ARG A 127 -5.39 23.08 -0.48
N ASN A 128 -5.49 22.45 -1.64
CA ASN A 128 -6.07 23.05 -2.85
C ASN A 128 -7.44 22.43 -3.14
N ASP A 129 -8.48 23.26 -3.13
CA ASP A 129 -9.81 22.89 -3.66
C ASP A 129 -9.80 22.75 -5.20
N ASP A 130 -8.70 23.15 -5.86
CA ASP A 130 -8.54 23.07 -7.31
C ASP A 130 -7.78 21.79 -7.73
N LEU A 131 -8.57 20.75 -8.05
CA LEU A 131 -8.08 19.43 -8.50
C LEU A 131 -7.34 19.49 -9.85
N GLY A 132 -7.43 20.59 -10.59
CA GLY A 132 -6.87 20.72 -11.94
C GLY A 132 -5.34 20.63 -12.02
N ILE A 133 -4.63 20.77 -10.90
CA ILE A 133 -3.19 20.51 -10.81
C ILE A 133 -2.90 19.00 -10.90
N LEU A 134 -3.70 18.14 -10.24
CA LEU A 134 -3.52 16.68 -10.28
C LEU A 134 -3.71 16.12 -11.70
N ASP A 135 -4.61 16.73 -12.48
CA ASP A 135 -4.84 16.38 -13.89
C ASP A 135 -3.59 16.58 -14.76
N ARG A 136 -2.69 17.51 -14.38
CA ARG A 136 -1.43 17.76 -15.10
C ARG A 136 -0.34 16.72 -14.79
N PHE A 137 -0.40 16.08 -13.62
CA PHE A 137 0.53 15.02 -13.24
C PHE A 137 0.11 13.66 -13.83
N GLY A 138 -1.16 13.50 -14.20
CA GLY A 138 -1.72 12.26 -14.70
C GLY A 138 -1.95 11.26 -13.57
N GLU A 139 -3.06 10.52 -13.61
CA GLU A 139 -3.45 9.61 -12.52
C GLU A 139 -2.40 8.51 -12.22
N THR A 140 -1.57 8.19 -13.22
CA THR A 140 -0.75 6.97 -13.29
C THR A 140 0.76 7.18 -13.27
N ASN A 141 1.27 8.42 -13.31
CA ASN A 141 2.72 8.67 -13.37
C ASN A 141 3.17 9.72 -12.36
N THR A 142 4.12 9.35 -11.49
CA THR A 142 4.88 10.33 -10.70
C THR A 142 5.77 11.15 -11.66
N ARG A 143 5.63 12.48 -11.67
CA ARG A 143 6.57 13.35 -12.39
C ARG A 143 7.47 14.05 -11.39
N ILE A 144 8.78 13.87 -11.56
CA ILE A 144 9.78 14.60 -10.78
C ILE A 144 9.75 16.04 -11.26
N ILE A 145 9.06 16.92 -10.54
CA ILE A 145 9.22 18.37 -10.68
C ILE A 145 10.26 18.79 -9.67
N ALA A 146 11.46 19.09 -10.16
CA ALA A 146 12.47 19.76 -9.37
C ALA A 146 12.01 21.21 -9.14
N ILE A 147 11.61 21.52 -7.92
CA ILE A 147 11.39 22.90 -7.51
C ILE A 147 12.79 23.46 -7.24
N ASP A 148 13.27 24.38 -8.09
CA ASP A 148 14.47 25.16 -7.81
C ASP A 148 14.17 26.06 -6.60
N LEU A 149 14.88 25.81 -5.50
CA LEU A 149 14.69 26.61 -4.29
C LEU A 149 15.47 27.92 -4.34
N PRO A 150 14.96 28.96 -3.66
CA PRO A 150 15.70 30.19 -3.46
C PRO A 150 17.08 29.89 -2.86
N GLN A 151 18.12 30.60 -3.33
CA GLN A 151 19.52 30.40 -2.91
C GLN A 151 19.79 30.75 -1.44
N ASP A 152 18.83 31.38 -0.76
CA ASP A 152 18.87 31.63 0.68
C ASP A 152 18.21 30.47 1.45
N PRO A 153 18.86 29.94 2.51
CA PRO A 153 18.33 28.83 3.31
C PRO A 153 17.11 29.31 4.10
N LEU A 154 15.94 29.22 3.48
CA LEU A 154 14.67 29.44 4.13
C LEU A 154 14.31 28.21 4.97
N PRO A 155 13.72 28.36 6.16
CA PRO A 155 13.17 27.25 6.91
C PRO A 155 12.25 26.37 6.03
N ARG A 156 12.23 25.05 6.25
CA ARG A 156 11.38 24.10 5.48
C ARG A 156 9.92 24.56 5.31
N SER A 157 9.37 25.26 6.31
CA SER A 157 8.03 25.84 6.27
C SER A 157 7.89 26.98 5.26
N GLU A 158 8.93 27.78 5.05
CA GLU A 158 8.95 28.96 4.18
C GLU A 158 9.26 28.60 2.72
N ILE A 159 10.15 27.62 2.51
CA ILE A 159 10.38 26.99 1.20
C ILE A 159 9.06 26.52 0.57
N LEU A 160 8.26 25.80 1.36
CA LEU A 160 6.97 25.29 0.91
C LEU A 160 6.02 26.46 0.56
N VAL A 161 5.99 27.50 1.40
CA VAL A 161 5.18 28.73 1.21
C VAL A 161 5.56 29.49 -0.06
N GLN A 162 6.85 29.52 -0.41
CA GLN A 162 7.33 30.24 -1.58
C GLN A 162 7.07 29.48 -2.88
N ALA A 163 7.31 28.16 -2.91
CA ALA A 163 6.94 27.31 -4.05
C ALA A 163 5.44 27.45 -4.38
N MET A 164 4.58 27.53 -3.36
CA MET A 164 3.13 27.76 -3.55
C MET A 164 2.77 29.18 -4.02
N ARG A 165 3.61 30.20 -3.81
CA ARG A 165 3.37 31.58 -4.26
C ARG A 165 3.72 31.79 -5.72
N ASP A 166 4.74 31.11 -6.21
CA ASP A 166 5.30 31.37 -7.55
C ASP A 166 4.53 30.69 -8.69
N GLY A 167 3.41 30.02 -8.38
CA GLY A 167 2.51 29.43 -9.38
C GLY A 167 3.13 28.29 -10.20
N LEU A 168 4.36 27.92 -9.90
CA LEU A 168 4.91 26.60 -10.18
C LEU A 168 4.19 25.61 -9.25
N PRO A 169 3.72 24.47 -9.77
CA PRO A 169 2.95 23.52 -8.98
C PRO A 169 3.73 22.97 -7.79
#